data_AF-A0A9E4LMV6-F1
#
_entry.id   AF-A0A9E4LMV6-F1
#
_cell.length_a   1.000
_cell.length_b   1.000
_cell.length_c   1.000
_cell.angle_alpha   90.00
_cell.angle_beta   90.00
_cell.angle_gamma   90.00
#
_symmetry.space_group_name_H-M   'P 1'
#
loop_
_entity.id
_entity.type
_entity.pdbx_description
1 polymer ?
#
loop_
_entity_poly.entity_id
_entity_poly.type
_entity_poly.pdbx_seq_one_letter_code
_entity_poly.pdbx_strand_id
1 'polypeptide(L)'
;CYKRSGWTSPCYAVLGDHRFHHAVLGGHRCQAVTPSDLATGLLALDAVAESVTDGSKPSRQRTIDKLYAGPGEPDLAEAELLTQVTVPAAARARPAAFEKLRLYAGDFAVCSAAVSLDLDDDGRTIADARVSLGAVAPKPYRAKRTEELLQGASLHDSEALGEASWAWVYDTQPLPGNVWKVEATCGLLLRALKRLAGP
;
A
#
# COMPACT_ATOMS: atom_id res chain seq x y z
N CYS A 1 22.67 -0.35 12.81
CA CYS A 1 21.29 -0.19 12.27
C CYS A 1 20.67 -1.57 12.22
N TYR A 2 19.54 -1.80 12.91
CA TYR A 2 18.91 -3.13 13.03
C TYR A 2 18.79 -3.86 11.68
N LYS A 3 18.32 -3.17 10.63
CA LYS A 3 18.14 -3.75 9.29
C LYS A 3 19.46 -4.28 8.70
N ARG A 4 20.56 -3.55 8.87
CA ARG A 4 21.87 -3.89 8.27
C ARG A 4 22.72 -4.83 9.13
N SER A 5 22.63 -4.68 10.44
CA SER A 5 23.57 -5.30 11.40
C SER A 5 22.88 -6.30 12.32
N GLY A 6 21.62 -6.62 12.06
CA GLY A 6 20.85 -7.60 12.80
C GLY A 6 20.49 -7.18 14.21
N TRP A 7 20.17 -8.18 15.03
CA TRP A 7 19.51 -8.03 16.32
C TRP A 7 20.36 -7.33 17.39
N THR A 8 21.66 -7.16 17.23
CA THR A 8 22.49 -6.44 18.22
C THR A 8 22.47 -4.92 18.01
N SER A 9 21.93 -4.46 16.88
CA SER A 9 21.83 -3.03 16.55
C SER A 9 20.46 -2.44 16.86
N PRO A 10 20.38 -1.16 17.28
CA PRO A 10 19.11 -0.47 17.43
C PRO A 10 18.56 0.01 16.08
N CYS A 11 17.28 0.41 16.09
CA CYS A 11 16.68 1.21 15.03
C CYS A 11 16.91 2.70 15.32
N TYR A 12 17.87 3.31 14.63
CA TYR A 12 18.23 4.71 14.86
C TYR A 12 17.10 5.70 14.52
N ALA A 13 16.12 5.28 13.71
CA ALA A 13 14.95 6.12 13.39
C ALA A 13 14.08 6.44 14.61
N VAL A 14 13.98 5.51 15.58
CA VAL A 14 13.09 5.66 16.75
C VAL A 14 13.49 6.88 17.59
N LEU A 15 14.79 7.09 17.78
CA LEU A 15 15.34 8.23 18.53
C LEU A 15 15.88 9.35 17.62
N GLY A 16 15.86 9.14 16.31
CA GLY A 16 16.36 10.06 15.30
C GLY A 16 15.24 10.78 14.56
N ASP A 17 15.56 11.29 13.36
CA ASP A 17 14.57 11.94 12.49
C ASP A 17 13.72 10.90 11.76
N HIS A 18 12.47 10.75 12.21
CA HIS A 18 11.49 9.84 11.61
C HIS A 18 10.36 10.55 10.86
N ARG A 19 10.46 11.86 10.63
CA ARG A 19 9.32 12.69 10.19
C ARG A 19 8.68 12.26 8.87
N PHE A 20 9.49 11.79 7.91
CA PHE A 20 9.04 11.61 6.52
C PHE A 20 9.00 10.14 6.06
N HIS A 21 10.15 9.45 6.02
CA HIS A 21 10.27 8.15 5.34
C HIS A 21 10.25 6.95 6.29
N HIS A 22 9.39 6.99 7.31
CA HIS A 22 9.27 5.93 8.32
C HIS A 22 7.84 5.44 8.48
N ALA A 23 7.74 4.21 8.97
CA ALA A 23 6.48 3.50 9.10
C ALA A 23 5.58 4.18 10.13
N VAL A 24 4.28 4.15 9.85
CA VAL A 24 3.21 4.48 10.80
C VAL A 24 2.38 3.26 11.16
N LEU A 25 2.70 2.09 10.57
CA LEU A 25 2.09 0.81 10.93
C LEU A 25 3.09 -0.33 10.71
N GLY A 26 3.00 -1.38 11.53
CA GLY A 26 3.78 -2.62 11.35
C GLY A 26 5.30 -2.49 11.44
N GLY A 27 5.85 -1.34 11.84
CA GLY A 27 7.29 -1.11 11.90
C GLY A 27 8.03 -1.95 12.93
N HIS A 28 7.39 -2.28 14.07
CA HIS A 28 7.99 -3.03 15.18
C HIS A 28 9.43 -2.56 15.49
N ARG A 29 10.42 -3.42 15.27
CA ARG A 29 11.84 -3.16 15.51
C ARG A 29 12.54 -2.40 14.38
N CYS A 30 11.93 -2.30 13.19
CA CYS A 30 12.47 -1.58 12.04
C CYS A 30 11.44 -0.61 11.46
N GLN A 31 11.63 0.67 11.71
CA GLN A 31 10.69 1.72 11.28
C GLN A 31 10.85 2.10 9.80
N ALA A 32 11.60 1.33 9.02
CA ALA A 32 11.74 1.56 7.59
C ALA A 32 10.46 1.15 6.83
N VAL A 33 10.23 1.78 5.69
CA VAL A 33 9.08 1.52 4.82
C VAL A 33 9.52 0.87 3.52
N THR A 34 8.59 0.23 2.80
CA THR A 34 8.81 -0.08 1.39
C THR A 34 8.57 1.19 0.55
N PRO A 35 9.58 1.69 -0.20
CA PRO A 35 9.48 2.95 -0.94
C PRO A 35 8.87 2.79 -2.35
N SER A 36 8.47 1.58 -2.74
CA SER A 36 8.03 1.27 -4.10
C SER A 36 6.60 1.74 -4.38
N ASP A 37 6.47 2.77 -5.22
CA ASP A 37 5.18 3.21 -5.77
C ASP A 37 4.57 2.12 -6.67
N LEU A 38 5.39 1.43 -7.47
CA LEU A 38 4.95 0.37 -8.38
C LEU A 38 4.31 -0.78 -7.60
N ALA A 39 4.92 -1.22 -6.50
CA ALA A 39 4.39 -2.30 -5.68
C ALA A 39 3.05 -1.92 -5.04
N THR A 40 2.91 -0.65 -4.64
CA THR A 40 1.66 -0.10 -4.12
C THR A 40 0.56 -0.17 -5.19
N GLY A 41 0.83 0.35 -6.39
CA GLY A 41 -0.15 0.29 -7.49
C GLY A 41 -0.52 -1.13 -7.90
N LEU A 42 0.47 -2.02 -8.03
CA LEU A 42 0.22 -3.42 -8.39
C LEU A 42 -0.61 -4.17 -7.33
N LEU A 43 -0.45 -3.84 -6.05
CA LEU A 43 -1.28 -4.41 -4.99
C LEU A 43 -2.75 -4.00 -5.10
N ALA A 44 -3.04 -2.73 -5.46
CA ALA A 44 -4.40 -2.28 -5.73
C ALA A 44 -4.99 -2.90 -7.02
N LEU A 45 -4.15 -3.43 -7.91
CA LEU A 45 -4.58 -4.10 -9.14
C LEU A 45 -4.63 -5.63 -8.99
N ASP A 46 -4.67 -6.16 -7.77
CA ASP A 46 -4.68 -7.60 -7.47
C ASP A 46 -3.59 -8.39 -8.21
N ALA A 47 -2.44 -7.75 -8.46
CA ALA A 47 -1.37 -8.39 -9.20
C ALA A 47 -0.80 -9.58 -8.43
N VAL A 48 -0.43 -10.62 -9.18
CA VAL A 48 0.17 -11.84 -8.66
C VAL A 48 1.58 -11.96 -9.20
N ALA A 49 2.53 -12.14 -8.29
CA ALA A 49 3.92 -12.41 -8.57
C ALA A 49 4.16 -13.92 -8.62
N GLU A 50 4.92 -14.38 -9.61
CA GLU A 50 5.30 -15.77 -9.79
C GLU A 50 6.81 -15.93 -9.78
N SER A 51 7.29 -16.96 -9.08
CA SER A 51 8.72 -17.25 -8.91
C SER A 51 9.02 -18.75 -8.92
N VAL A 52 10.27 -19.11 -9.24
CA VAL A 52 10.75 -20.51 -9.39
C VAL A 52 12.15 -20.68 -8.80
N THR A 53 12.48 -21.85 -8.23
CA THR A 53 13.76 -22.10 -7.53
C THR A 53 14.81 -22.83 -8.39
N ASP A 54 14.42 -23.47 -9.50
CA ASP A 54 15.38 -24.28 -10.30
C ASP A 54 14.94 -24.43 -11.77
N GLY A 55 14.29 -23.41 -12.34
CA GLY A 55 13.68 -23.46 -13.70
C GLY A 55 12.57 -24.51 -13.89
N SER A 56 12.35 -25.37 -12.89
CA SER A 56 11.38 -26.45 -12.86
C SER A 56 10.14 -26.04 -12.06
N LYS A 57 9.00 -26.64 -12.42
CA LYS A 57 7.71 -26.47 -11.74
C LYS A 57 7.67 -27.33 -10.46
N PRO A 58 6.88 -26.95 -9.44
CA PRO A 58 5.87 -25.89 -9.45
C PRO A 58 6.42 -24.49 -9.12
N SER A 59 5.86 -23.48 -9.77
CA SER A 59 6.11 -22.08 -9.44
C SER A 59 5.31 -21.64 -8.20
N ARG A 60 5.85 -20.68 -7.46
CA ARG A 60 5.25 -20.16 -6.23
C ARG A 60 4.58 -18.82 -6.55
N GLN A 61 3.26 -18.77 -6.41
CA GLN A 61 2.47 -17.54 -6.66
C GLN A 61 2.15 -16.80 -5.35
N ARG A 62 2.31 -15.48 -5.37
CA ARG A 62 2.09 -14.60 -4.22
C ARG A 62 1.40 -13.31 -4.64
N THR A 63 0.54 -12.77 -3.78
CA THR A 63 0.12 -11.37 -3.90
C THR A 63 1.32 -10.45 -3.69
N ILE A 64 1.27 -9.22 -4.21
CA ILE A 64 2.41 -8.31 -4.15
C ILE A 64 2.89 -8.05 -2.72
N ASP A 65 2.01 -7.88 -1.74
CA ASP A 65 2.37 -7.70 -0.33
C ASP A 65 3.17 -8.88 0.24
N LYS A 66 2.85 -10.10 -0.21
CA LYS A 66 3.53 -11.34 0.20
C LYS A 66 4.87 -11.55 -0.53
N LEU A 67 5.19 -10.76 -1.55
CA LEU A 67 6.53 -10.75 -2.15
C LEU A 67 7.55 -10.03 -1.26
N TYR A 68 7.12 -9.31 -0.21
CA TYR A 68 8.01 -8.59 0.69
C TYR A 68 8.13 -9.32 2.03
N ALA A 69 9.36 -9.60 2.48
CA ALA A 69 9.64 -10.05 3.84
C ALA A 69 9.69 -8.88 4.82
N GLY A 70 10.06 -7.69 4.34
CA GLY A 70 10.17 -6.45 5.11
C GLY A 70 10.46 -5.24 4.21
N PRO A 71 10.97 -4.12 4.75
CA PRO A 71 11.17 -2.86 4.03
C PRO A 71 12.10 -3.03 2.82
N GLY A 72 11.54 -3.19 1.61
CA GLY A 72 12.32 -3.42 0.38
C GLY A 72 13.10 -4.74 0.33
N GLU A 73 12.79 -5.70 1.22
CA GLU A 73 13.41 -7.04 1.21
C GLU A 73 12.44 -8.04 0.58
N PRO A 74 12.85 -8.79 -0.46
CA PRO A 74 12.00 -9.78 -1.08
C PRO A 74 11.83 -11.03 -0.18
N ASP A 75 10.66 -11.65 -0.22
CA ASP A 75 10.39 -12.99 0.29
C ASP A 75 10.69 -14.03 -0.79
N LEU A 76 11.99 -14.17 -1.10
CA LEU A 76 12.54 -15.13 -2.05
C LEU A 76 13.57 -16.02 -1.36
N ALA A 77 13.51 -17.31 -1.63
CA ALA A 77 14.52 -18.27 -1.22
C ALA A 77 15.81 -18.10 -2.03
N GLU A 78 16.89 -18.72 -1.56
CA GLU A 78 18.12 -18.80 -2.35
C GLU A 78 17.85 -19.48 -3.69
N ALA A 79 18.45 -18.95 -4.77
CA ALA A 79 18.21 -19.33 -6.16
C ALA A 79 16.76 -19.19 -6.66
N GLU A 80 15.86 -18.59 -5.89
CA GLU A 80 14.49 -18.30 -6.35
C GLU A 80 14.45 -17.04 -7.22
N LEU A 81 14.01 -17.20 -8.46
CA LEU A 81 13.86 -16.13 -9.44
C LEU A 81 12.40 -15.72 -9.60
N LEU A 82 12.13 -14.42 -9.46
CA LEU A 82 10.85 -13.83 -9.88
C LEU A 82 10.80 -13.82 -11.42
N THR A 83 9.85 -14.53 -12.00
CA THR A 83 9.74 -14.72 -13.45
C THR A 83 8.64 -13.88 -14.09
N GLN A 84 7.56 -13.62 -13.35
CA GLN A 84 6.40 -12.93 -13.89
C GLN A 84 5.65 -12.15 -12.82
N VAL A 85 5.07 -11.02 -13.24
CA VAL A 85 4.02 -10.32 -12.50
C VAL A 85 2.81 -10.18 -13.41
N THR A 86 1.68 -10.73 -13.00
CA THR A 86 0.45 -10.73 -13.78
C THR A 86 -0.57 -9.83 -13.11
N VAL A 87 -1.04 -8.81 -13.85
CA VAL A 87 -2.22 -8.03 -13.48
C VAL A 87 -3.45 -8.71 -14.11
N PRO A 88 -4.43 -9.19 -13.33
CA PRO A 88 -5.64 -9.81 -13.86
C PRO A 88 -6.37 -8.92 -14.85
N ALA A 89 -6.97 -9.52 -15.89
CA ALA A 89 -7.69 -8.76 -16.92
C ALA A 89 -8.87 -7.95 -16.34
N ALA A 90 -9.60 -8.52 -15.38
CA ALA A 90 -10.68 -7.83 -14.66
C ALA A 90 -10.17 -6.54 -13.98
N ALA A 91 -9.01 -6.61 -13.33
CA ALA A 91 -8.41 -5.45 -12.65
C ALA A 91 -8.01 -4.31 -13.62
N ARG A 92 -7.74 -4.63 -14.90
CA ARG A 92 -7.40 -3.62 -15.91
C ARG A 92 -8.60 -2.80 -16.38
N ALA A 93 -9.82 -3.31 -16.21
CA ALA A 93 -11.04 -2.63 -16.62
C ALA A 93 -11.57 -1.65 -15.55
N ARG A 94 -11.04 -1.75 -14.32
CA ARG A 94 -11.48 -0.96 -13.17
C ARG A 94 -11.00 0.49 -13.26
N PRO A 95 -11.87 1.48 -12.97
CA PRO A 95 -11.42 2.82 -12.61
C PRO A 95 -10.37 2.75 -11.50
N ALA A 96 -9.24 3.42 -11.68
CA ALA A 96 -8.16 3.42 -10.71
C ALA A 96 -7.48 4.80 -10.61
N ALA A 97 -7.04 5.14 -9.40
CA ALA A 97 -6.37 6.38 -9.08
C ALA A 97 -5.15 6.12 -8.20
N PHE A 98 -4.10 6.92 -8.39
CA PHE A 98 -2.88 6.89 -7.59
C PHE A 98 -2.50 8.30 -7.18
N GLU A 99 -2.44 8.54 -5.88
CA GLU A 99 -2.07 9.82 -5.30
C GLU A 99 -0.80 9.68 -4.48
N LYS A 100 0.14 10.62 -4.65
CA LYS A 100 1.48 10.58 -4.03
C LYS A 100 1.85 11.92 -3.42
N LEU A 101 2.09 11.93 -2.11
CA LEU A 101 2.74 13.04 -1.43
C LEU A 101 4.26 12.82 -1.41
N ARG A 102 5.01 13.85 -1.78
CA ARG A 102 6.48 13.86 -1.87
C ARG A 102 7.01 15.24 -1.51
N LEU A 103 8.25 15.33 -1.02
CA LEU A 103 8.81 16.62 -0.61
C LEU A 103 9.22 17.49 -1.80
N TYR A 104 9.70 16.86 -2.87
CA TYR A 104 10.09 17.53 -4.11
C TYR A 104 9.88 16.62 -5.32
N ALA A 105 9.97 17.18 -6.53
CA ALA A 105 9.84 16.41 -7.76
C ALA A 105 10.97 15.38 -7.89
N GLY A 106 10.62 14.12 -8.15
CA GLY A 106 11.58 13.01 -8.23
C GLY A 106 11.85 12.29 -6.90
N ASP A 107 11.32 12.79 -5.78
CA ASP A 107 11.47 12.12 -4.48
C ASP A 107 10.59 10.86 -4.35
N PHE A 108 10.97 9.99 -3.41
CA PHE A 108 10.12 8.89 -2.95
C PHE A 108 8.84 9.43 -2.31
N ALA A 109 7.82 8.58 -2.25
CA ALA A 109 6.60 8.94 -1.52
C ALA A 109 6.94 9.11 -0.03
N VAL A 110 6.45 10.20 0.55
CA VAL A 110 6.27 10.26 2.01
C VAL A 110 5.11 9.34 2.37
N CYS A 111 4.00 9.45 1.64
CA CYS A 111 2.91 8.47 1.62
C CYS A 111 2.24 8.48 0.24
N SER A 112 1.60 7.37 -0.10
CA SER A 112 0.80 7.25 -1.33
C SER A 112 -0.42 6.38 -1.09
N ALA A 113 -1.44 6.59 -1.91
CA ALA A 113 -2.67 5.81 -1.92
C ALA A 113 -3.00 5.39 -3.35
N ALA A 114 -3.24 4.10 -3.57
CA ALA A 114 -3.74 3.55 -4.81
C ALA A 114 -5.12 2.94 -4.56
N VAL A 115 -6.08 3.28 -5.43
CA VAL A 115 -7.45 2.80 -5.36
C VAL A 115 -7.81 2.21 -6.71
N SER A 116 -8.47 1.06 -6.72
CA SER A 116 -9.09 0.46 -7.90
C SER A 116 -10.48 -0.05 -7.52
N LEU A 117 -11.51 0.28 -8.30
CA LEU A 117 -12.90 0.03 -7.95
C LEU A 117 -13.58 -0.82 -9.01
N ASP A 118 -14.35 -1.80 -8.56
CA ASP A 118 -15.41 -2.42 -9.36
C ASP A 118 -16.71 -1.69 -9.02
N LEU A 119 -17.42 -1.22 -10.05
CA LEU A 119 -18.69 -0.51 -9.90
C LEU A 119 -19.83 -1.40 -10.38
N ASP A 120 -20.99 -1.27 -9.75
CA ASP A 120 -22.22 -1.86 -10.24
C ASP A 120 -22.68 -1.22 -11.57
N ASP A 121 -23.70 -1.80 -12.20
CA ASP A 121 -24.25 -1.36 -13.48
C ASP A 121 -24.71 0.11 -13.50
N ASP A 122 -25.00 0.69 -12.33
CA ASP A 122 -25.37 2.10 -12.18
C ASP A 122 -24.18 3.07 -12.35
N GLY A 123 -22.95 2.54 -12.37
CA GLY A 123 -21.71 3.29 -12.48
C GLY A 123 -21.40 4.19 -11.27
N ARG A 124 -22.08 3.99 -10.13
CA ARG A 124 -22.01 4.86 -8.94
C ARG A 124 -21.81 4.07 -7.66
N THR A 125 -22.39 2.89 -7.55
CA THR A 125 -22.29 2.03 -6.37
C THR A 125 -21.02 1.20 -6.48
N ILE A 126 -20.22 1.20 -5.42
CA ILE A 126 -18.96 0.46 -5.36
C ILE A 126 -19.28 -1.00 -5.03
N ALA A 127 -19.17 -1.88 -6.02
CA ALA A 127 -19.39 -3.31 -5.87
C ALA A 127 -18.25 -3.99 -5.12
N ASP A 128 -17.01 -3.60 -5.42
CA ASP A 128 -15.79 -4.06 -4.75
C ASP A 128 -14.69 -2.98 -4.83
N ALA A 129 -13.78 -2.98 -3.86
CA ALA A 129 -12.70 -2.01 -3.78
C ALA A 129 -11.36 -2.69 -3.49
N ARG A 130 -10.31 -2.13 -4.09
CA ARG A 130 -8.92 -2.42 -3.76
C ARG A 130 -8.23 -1.14 -3.35
N VAL A 131 -7.78 -1.09 -2.10
CA VAL A 131 -7.12 0.08 -1.53
C VAL A 131 -5.77 -0.34 -0.98
N SER A 132 -4.70 0.21 -1.56
CA SER A 132 -3.35 0.03 -1.07
C SER A 132 -2.69 1.34 -0.70
N LEU A 133 -1.90 1.33 0.38
CA LEU A 133 -1.18 2.47 0.90
C LEU A 133 0.32 2.19 0.82
N GLY A 134 1.04 3.16 0.25
CA GLY A 134 2.48 3.09 0.02
C GLY A 134 3.26 3.97 0.98
N ALA A 135 4.52 3.60 1.22
CA ALA A 135 5.43 4.29 2.12
C ALA A 135 4.93 4.50 3.57
N VAL A 136 3.87 3.81 4.01
CA VAL A 136 3.33 3.89 5.39
C VAL A 136 3.71 2.69 6.26
N ALA A 137 4.22 1.62 5.65
CA ALA A 137 4.50 0.36 6.31
C ALA A 137 5.75 -0.32 5.73
N PRO A 138 6.34 -1.30 6.43
CA PRO A 138 7.43 -2.13 5.91
C PRO A 138 7.12 -2.84 4.59
N LYS A 139 5.86 -3.10 4.27
CA LYS A 139 5.41 -3.72 3.02
C LYS A 139 4.32 -2.83 2.41
N PRO A 140 4.04 -2.89 1.10
CA PRO A 140 2.82 -2.27 0.57
C PRO A 140 1.61 -2.78 1.39
N TYR A 141 0.80 -1.87 1.92
CA TYR A 141 -0.26 -2.21 2.87
C TYR A 141 -1.61 -2.20 2.16
N ARG A 142 -2.40 -3.27 2.32
CA ARG A 142 -3.77 -3.32 1.81
C ARG A 142 -4.75 -2.92 2.92
N ALA A 143 -5.47 -1.81 2.72
CA ALA A 143 -6.36 -1.21 3.71
C ALA A 143 -7.73 -1.89 3.71
N LYS A 144 -7.80 -3.14 4.17
CA LYS A 144 -9.02 -3.96 4.11
C LYS A 144 -10.23 -3.35 4.81
N ARG A 145 -10.05 -2.70 5.96
CA ARG A 145 -11.14 -1.98 6.65
C ARG A 145 -11.74 -0.87 5.80
N THR A 146 -10.90 -0.18 5.01
CA THR A 146 -11.38 0.81 4.04
C THR A 146 -12.13 0.12 2.91
N GLU A 147 -11.61 -1.00 2.37
CA GLU A 147 -12.29 -1.78 1.32
C GLU A 147 -13.70 -2.21 1.78
N GLU A 148 -13.82 -2.71 3.01
CA GLU A 148 -15.07 -3.15 3.63
C GLU A 148 -16.10 -2.02 3.77
N LEU A 149 -15.69 -0.81 4.18
CA LEU A 149 -16.60 0.34 4.28
C LEU A 149 -16.99 0.95 2.93
N LEU A 150 -16.13 0.78 1.91
CA LEU A 150 -16.45 1.26 0.56
C LEU A 150 -17.47 0.36 -0.14
N GLN A 151 -17.53 -0.93 0.20
CA GLN A 151 -18.45 -1.86 -0.44
C GLN A 151 -19.92 -1.46 -0.21
N GLY A 152 -20.65 -1.26 -1.30
CA GLY A 152 -22.03 -0.79 -1.29
C GLY A 152 -22.19 0.72 -1.09
N ALA A 153 -21.11 1.47 -0.85
CA ALA A 153 -21.15 2.92 -0.77
C ALA A 153 -21.28 3.54 -2.17
N SER A 154 -21.90 4.71 -2.25
CA SER A 154 -21.94 5.49 -3.48
C SER A 154 -20.68 6.34 -3.63
N LEU A 155 -20.11 6.41 -4.85
CA LEU A 155 -19.00 7.31 -5.18
C LEU A 155 -19.32 8.80 -4.98
N HIS A 156 -20.60 9.16 -4.94
CA HIS A 156 -21.02 10.54 -4.72
C HIS A 156 -21.37 10.84 -3.26
N ASP A 157 -21.30 9.86 -2.37
CA ASP A 157 -21.48 10.06 -0.93
C ASP A 157 -20.17 10.53 -0.31
N SER A 158 -20.00 11.86 -0.23
CA SER A 158 -18.78 12.45 0.32
C SER A 158 -18.55 12.14 1.80
N GLU A 159 -19.61 11.86 2.57
CA GLU A 159 -19.49 11.53 3.99
C GLU A 159 -18.98 10.09 4.15
N ALA A 160 -19.60 9.13 3.45
CA ALA A 160 -19.18 7.73 3.45
C ALA A 160 -17.74 7.56 2.95
N LEU A 161 -17.35 8.24 1.85
CA LEU A 161 -15.96 8.23 1.37
C LEU A 161 -15.00 8.85 2.38
N GLY A 162 -15.46 9.89 3.10
CA GLY A 162 -14.72 10.51 4.20
C GLY A 162 -14.44 9.51 5.31
N GLU A 163 -15.48 8.84 5.82
CA GLU A 163 -15.38 7.82 6.87
C GLU A 163 -14.46 6.67 6.45
N ALA A 164 -14.67 6.11 5.25
CA ALA A 164 -13.87 5.01 4.73
C ALA A 164 -12.37 5.36 4.63
N SER A 165 -12.04 6.61 4.30
CA SER A 165 -10.64 7.06 4.19
C SER A 165 -9.88 7.05 5.52
N TRP A 166 -10.61 7.08 6.65
CA TRP A 166 -10.07 6.99 8.00
C TRP A 166 -10.09 5.56 8.58
N ALA A 167 -10.77 4.61 7.96
CA ALA A 167 -10.98 3.27 8.55
C ALA A 167 -9.70 2.50 8.88
N TRP A 168 -8.62 2.71 8.14
CA TRP A 168 -7.34 2.03 8.34
C TRP A 168 -6.55 2.55 9.56
N VAL A 169 -6.90 3.72 10.12
CA VAL A 169 -6.10 4.36 11.19
C VAL A 169 -6.04 3.53 12.46
N TYR A 170 -7.03 2.65 12.69
CA TYR A 170 -7.07 1.73 13.82
C TYR A 170 -5.88 0.75 13.88
N ASP A 171 -5.20 0.53 12.76
CA ASP A 171 -4.04 -0.37 12.68
C ASP A 171 -2.70 0.37 12.87
N THR A 172 -2.74 1.70 13.10
CA THR A 172 -1.55 2.55 13.10
C THR A 172 -0.86 2.66 14.46
N GLN A 173 0.46 2.77 14.41
CA GLN A 173 1.39 2.91 15.53
C GLN A 173 2.48 3.93 15.13
N PRO A 174 2.13 5.20 14.88
CA PRO A 174 3.09 6.21 14.45
C PRO A 174 4.10 6.53 15.57
N LEU A 175 5.28 6.97 15.15
CA LEU A 175 6.23 7.65 16.04
C LEU A 175 5.82 9.12 16.21
N PRO A 176 6.25 9.81 17.30
CA PRO A 176 5.80 11.17 17.60
C PRO A 176 5.97 12.17 16.43
N GLY A 177 7.06 12.07 15.69
CA GLY A 177 7.37 12.98 14.57
C GLY A 177 6.68 12.66 13.26
N ASN A 178 5.98 11.52 13.12
CA ASN A 178 5.30 11.13 11.89
C ASN A 178 3.79 10.86 12.04
N VAL A 179 3.17 11.26 13.16
CA VAL A 179 1.71 11.18 13.36
C VAL A 179 0.94 11.85 12.21
N TRP A 180 1.40 13.02 11.78
CA TRP A 180 0.80 13.79 10.67
C TRP A 180 0.68 13.00 9.36
N LYS A 181 1.54 11.99 9.16
CA LYS A 181 1.54 11.16 7.95
C LYS A 181 0.30 10.27 7.88
N VAL A 182 -0.29 9.91 9.02
CA VAL A 182 -1.57 9.18 9.06
C VAL A 182 -2.67 10.05 8.46
N GLU A 183 -2.80 11.29 8.94
CA GLU A 183 -3.80 12.25 8.44
C GLU A 183 -3.58 12.57 6.95
N ALA A 184 -2.32 12.81 6.56
CA ALA A 184 -1.98 13.07 5.16
C ALA A 184 -2.36 11.90 4.25
N THR A 185 -2.19 10.66 4.71
CA THR A 185 -2.55 9.46 3.95
C THR A 185 -4.07 9.33 3.82
N CYS A 186 -4.84 9.62 4.87
CA CYS A 186 -6.31 9.66 4.79
C CYS A 186 -6.78 10.71 3.77
N GLY A 187 -6.17 11.90 3.78
CA GLY A 187 -6.45 12.95 2.81
C GLY A 187 -6.11 12.58 1.36
N LEU A 188 -5.00 11.86 1.13
CA LEU A 188 -4.65 11.34 -0.21
C LEU A 188 -5.64 10.28 -0.67
N LEU A 189 -6.04 9.38 0.23
CA LEU A 189 -7.02 8.33 -0.06
C LEU A 189 -8.38 8.94 -0.44
N LEU A 190 -8.87 9.91 0.34
CA LEU A 190 -10.09 10.64 0.00
C LEU A 190 -9.98 11.35 -1.35
N ARG A 191 -8.82 11.96 -1.65
CA ARG A 191 -8.56 12.59 -2.95
C ARG A 191 -8.60 11.59 -4.10
N ALA A 192 -8.01 10.40 -3.92
CA ALA A 192 -8.05 9.34 -4.92
C ALA A 192 -9.49 8.87 -5.19
N LEU A 193 -10.29 8.67 -4.14
CA LEU A 193 -11.70 8.30 -4.25
C LEU A 193 -12.52 9.38 -4.97
N LYS A 194 -12.39 10.65 -4.58
CA LYS A 194 -13.09 11.77 -5.23
C LYS A 194 -12.70 11.94 -6.69
N ARG A 195 -11.45 11.66 -7.05
CA ARG A 195 -11.00 11.68 -8.44
C ARG A 195 -11.71 10.63 -9.29
N LEU A 196 -12.04 9.47 -8.72
CA LEU A 196 -12.78 8.40 -9.39
C LEU A 196 -14.27 8.69 -9.52
N ALA A 197 -14.84 9.50 -8.64
CA ALA A 197 -16.22 9.98 -8.75
C ALA A 197 -16.44 10.95 -9.93
N GLY A 198 -15.38 11.51 -10.50
CA GLY A 198 -15.46 12.54 -11.53
C GLY A 198 -15.75 13.95 -10.96
N PRO A 199 -15.85 14.96 -11.83
CA PRO A 199 -16.24 16.33 -11.45
C PRO A 199 -17.69 16.43 -10.96
#